data_AF-A0ABC8S2B3-F1
#
_entry.id   AF-A0ABC8S2B3-F1
#
_cell.length_a   1.000
_cell.length_b   1.000
_cell.length_c   1.000
_cell.angle_alpha   90.00
_cell.angle_beta   90.00
_cell.angle_gamma   90.00
#
_symmetry.space_group_name_H-M   'P 1'
#
loop_
_entity.id
_entity.type
_entity.pdbx_description
1 polymer ?
#
loop_
_entity_poly.entity_id
_entity_poly.type
_entity_poly.pdbx_seq_one_letter_code
_entity_poly.pdbx_strand_id
1 'polypeptide(L)'
;MMISPASLSVIEVAEDHHFHHRFTSQFSDEYKIPRGSIIELSREKEQVLRTSIDGKEVGSIQSQLLCRSLLDLYIGDDPFDRKAKEDVELNLASILQK
;
A
#
# COMPACT_ATOMS: atom_id res chain seq x y z
N MET A 1 -10.67 6.54 -14.85
CA MET A 1 -11.26 6.30 -13.52
C MET A 1 -10.47 7.27 -12.71
N MET A 2 -11.02 8.46 -12.53
CA MET A 2 -10.40 9.44 -11.68
C MET A 2 -10.48 8.81 -10.30
N ILE A 3 -9.33 8.50 -9.70
CA ILE A 3 -9.33 8.18 -8.28
C ILE A 3 -9.90 9.43 -7.62
N SER A 4 -11.04 9.26 -6.94
CA SER A 4 -11.74 10.35 -6.29
C SER A 4 -10.78 11.01 -5.29
N PRO A 5 -10.76 12.34 -5.15
CA PRO A 5 -10.00 13.02 -4.10
C PRO A 5 -10.33 12.48 -2.70
N ALA A 6 -11.52 11.91 -2.52
CA ALA A 6 -11.94 11.26 -1.27
C ALA A 6 -11.14 9.98 -0.93
N SER A 7 -10.54 9.32 -1.92
CA SER A 7 -9.68 8.16 -1.70
C SER A 7 -8.24 8.56 -1.35
N LEU A 8 -7.82 9.78 -1.72
CA LEU A 8 -6.57 10.39 -1.26
C LEU A 8 -6.67 10.83 0.21
N SER A 9 -7.84 11.30 0.65
CA SER A 9 -8.06 11.68 2.06
C SER A 9 -8.04 10.51 3.05
N VAL A 10 -8.11 9.25 2.60
CA VAL A 10 -7.97 8.10 3.52
C VAL A 10 -6.51 7.92 3.97
N ILE A 11 -5.55 8.40 3.17
CA ILE A 11 -4.13 8.43 3.56
C ILE A 11 -3.85 9.59 4.54
N GLU A 12 -4.77 10.55 4.68
CA GLU A 12 -4.64 11.69 5.59
C GLU A 12 -4.88 11.32 7.07
N VAL A 13 -5.31 10.08 7.38
CA VAL A 13 -5.54 9.63 8.76
C VAL A 13 -4.44 8.68 9.24
N ALA A 14 -3.22 9.20 9.35
CA ALA A 14 -2.24 8.73 10.33
C ALA A 14 -1.24 9.88 10.57
N GLU A 15 -1.27 10.48 11.74
CA GLU A 15 -0.42 11.61 12.12
C GLU A 15 1.06 11.19 12.21
N ASP A 16 1.77 11.17 11.07
CA ASP A 16 3.24 11.29 11.04
C ASP A 16 3.66 12.02 9.76
N HIS A 17 3.62 13.36 9.85
CA HIS A 17 3.67 14.32 8.76
C HIS A 17 4.90 14.18 7.84
N HIS A 18 5.97 13.53 8.31
CA HIS A 18 7.25 13.44 7.60
C HIS A 18 7.32 12.21 6.67
N PHE A 19 6.66 11.11 7.02
CA PHE A 19 6.68 9.87 6.23
C PHE A 19 5.63 9.87 5.12
N HIS A 20 4.47 10.48 5.37
CA HIS A 20 3.43 10.67 4.38
C HIS A 20 3.91 11.53 3.21
N HIS A 21 4.58 12.65 3.48
CA HIS A 21 5.14 13.49 2.43
C HIS A 21 6.18 12.72 1.58
N ARG A 22 7.04 11.90 2.21
CA ARG A 22 8.02 11.09 1.46
C ARG A 22 7.32 10.07 0.58
N PHE A 23 6.28 9.40 1.07
CA PHE A 23 5.52 8.43 0.30
C PHE A 23 4.76 9.09 -0.86
N THR A 24 4.00 10.15 -0.61
CA THR A 24 3.24 10.85 -1.66
C THR A 24 4.17 11.50 -2.68
N SER A 25 5.36 11.96 -2.29
CA SER A 25 6.36 12.50 -3.23
C SER A 25 6.89 11.46 -4.23
N GLN A 26 6.79 10.16 -3.92
CA GLN A 26 7.12 9.11 -4.91
C GLN A 26 6.16 9.14 -6.11
N PHE A 27 4.98 9.74 -5.95
CA PHE A 27 3.92 9.84 -6.94
C PHE A 27 3.73 11.29 -7.43
N SER A 28 4.82 12.04 -7.61
CA SER A 28 4.81 13.40 -8.17
C SER A 28 4.02 13.50 -9.49
N ASP A 29 3.49 14.68 -9.84
CA ASP A 29 2.67 14.95 -11.04
C ASP A 29 3.26 14.46 -12.38
N GLU A 30 4.57 14.19 -12.42
CA GLU A 30 5.26 13.58 -13.57
C GLU A 30 4.86 12.11 -13.80
N TYR A 31 4.37 11.40 -12.78
CA TYR A 31 3.88 10.04 -12.87
C TYR A 31 2.37 10.03 -13.10
N LYS A 32 1.95 10.33 -14.33
CA LYS A 32 0.61 9.95 -14.77
C LYS A 32 0.51 8.43 -14.66
N ILE A 33 -0.37 7.93 -13.79
CA ILE A 33 -0.65 6.50 -13.67
C ILE A 33 -1.79 6.18 -14.65
N PRO A 34 -1.50 5.75 -15.90
CA PRO A 34 -2.56 5.42 -16.84
C PRO A 34 -3.43 4.30 -16.29
N ARG A 35 -4.68 4.26 -16.75
CA ARG A 35 -5.57 3.13 -16.45
C ARG A 35 -4.91 1.82 -16.90
N GLY A 36 -4.88 0.85 -16.00
CA GLY A 36 -4.26 -0.46 -16.25
C GLY A 36 -2.82 -0.57 -15.78
N SER A 37 -2.20 0.51 -15.29
CA SER A 37 -0.89 0.41 -14.63
C SER A 37 -0.98 -0.46 -13.39
N ILE A 38 0.09 -1.21 -13.11
CA ILE A 38 0.20 -2.01 -11.90
C ILE A 38 1.13 -1.29 -10.94
N ILE A 39 0.60 -0.94 -9.76
CA ILE A 39 1.39 -0.41 -8.65
C ILE A 39 1.67 -1.57 -7.70
N GLU A 40 2.94 -1.90 -7.52
CA GLU A 40 3.38 -2.93 -6.60
C GLU A 40 4.00 -2.28 -5.37
N LEU A 41 3.44 -2.61 -4.21
CA LEU A 41 3.95 -2.21 -2.91
C LEU A 41 4.47 -3.46 -2.21
N SER A 42 5.77 -3.53 -1.96
CA SER A 42 6.40 -4.70 -1.32
C SER A 42 7.12 -4.31 -0.04
N ARG A 43 6.94 -5.15 0.99
CA ARG A 43 7.71 -5.06 2.25
C ARG A 43 8.93 -5.97 2.14
N GLU A 44 10.10 -5.36 2.19
CA GLU A 44 11.39 -6.04 2.21
C GLU A 44 11.79 -6.42 3.65
N LYS A 45 12.82 -7.28 3.78
CA LYS A 45 13.28 -7.83 5.07
C LYS A 45 13.66 -6.76 6.11
N GLU A 46 14.08 -5.57 5.67
CA GLU A 46 14.56 -4.48 6.54
C GLU A 46 13.48 -3.43 6.88
N GLN A 47 12.19 -3.79 6.80
CA GLN A 47 11.07 -2.85 6.96
C GLN A 47 11.12 -1.70 5.95
N VAL A 48 11.58 -2.01 4.74
CA VAL A 48 11.60 -1.09 3.61
C VAL A 48 10.37 -1.36 2.78
N LEU A 49 9.56 -0.33 2.59
CA LEU A 49 8.48 -0.30 1.63
C LEU A 49 9.06 0.09 0.27
N ARG A 50 9.10 -0.85 -0.67
CA ARG A 50 9.46 -0.58 -2.07
C ARG A 50 8.20 -0.36 -2.88
N THR A 51 8.23 0.66 -3.73
CA THR A 51 7.16 1.01 -4.66
C THR A 51 7.66 0.82 -6.09
N SER A 52 6.95 0.03 -6.86
CA SER A 52 7.20 -0.14 -8.30
C SER A 52 5.94 0.17 -9.11
N ILE A 53 6.11 0.77 -10.28
CA ILE A 53 5.03 1.02 -11.24
C ILE A 53 5.42 0.32 -12.53
N ASP A 54 4.57 -0.58 -13.01
CA ASP A 54 4.79 -1.38 -14.23
C ASP A 54 6.17 -2.09 -14.21
N GLY A 55 6.53 -2.67 -13.06
CA GLY A 55 7.80 -3.36 -12.84
C GLY A 55 9.03 -2.45 -12.70
N LYS A 56 8.89 -1.12 -12.80
CA LYS A 56 9.97 -0.17 -12.57
C LYS A 56 9.91 0.38 -11.15
N GLU A 57 10.99 0.23 -10.40
CA GLU A 57 11.10 0.87 -9.09
C GLU A 57 11.04 2.39 -9.23
N VAL A 58 10.12 3.01 -8.49
CA VAL A 58 9.96 4.46 -8.40
C VAL A 58 10.47 5.00 -7.06
N GLY A 59 10.58 4.14 -6.04
CA GLY A 59 11.26 4.50 -4.82
C GLY A 59 11.14 3.46 -3.71
N SER A 60 11.84 3.75 -2.62
CA SER A 60 11.81 2.96 -1.40
C SER A 60 11.84 3.85 -0.15
N ILE A 61 11.14 3.43 0.90
CA ILE A 61 11.09 4.12 2.19
C ILE A 61 11.28 3.11 3.30
N GLN A 62 12.32 3.31 4.10
CA GLN A 62 12.51 2.54 5.32
C GLN A 62 11.62 3.11 6.43
N SER A 63 10.57 2.36 6.79
CA SER A 63 9.69 2.69 7.90
C SER A 63 8.84 1.49 8.28
N GLN A 64 9.06 0.99 9.50
CA GLN A 64 8.24 -0.08 10.07
C GLN A 64 6.78 0.33 10.23
N LEU A 65 6.53 1.58 10.61
CA LEU A 65 5.17 2.12 10.75
C LEU A 65 4.46 2.13 9.40
N LEU A 66 5.08 2.67 8.34
CA LEU A 66 4.46 2.65 7.01
C LEU A 66 4.20 1.24 6.49
N CYS A 67 5.16 0.31 6.68
CA CYS A 67 4.95 -1.08 6.28
C CYS A 67 3.76 -1.70 7.01
N ARG A 68 3.59 -1.38 8.30
CA ARG A 68 2.48 -1.90 9.11
C ARG A 68 1.16 -1.25 8.71
N SER A 69 1.10 0.07 8.68
CA SER A 69 -0.10 0.82 8.31
C SER A 69 -0.61 0.44 6.92
N LEU A 70 0.28 0.23 5.95
CA LEU A 70 -0.11 -0.21 4.61
C LEU A 70 -0.79 -1.59 4.63
N LEU A 71 -0.23 -2.56 5.37
CA LEU A 71 -0.83 -3.89 5.48
C LEU A 71 -2.16 -3.84 6.24
N ASP A 72 -2.25 -3.01 7.28
CA ASP A 72 -3.46 -2.84 8.07
C ASP A 72 -4.63 -2.33 7.19
N LEU A 73 -4.37 -1.57 6.12
CA LEU A 73 -5.40 -1.15 5.16
C LEU A 73 -6.05 -2.30 4.37
N TYR A 74 -5.38 -3.45 4.25
CA TYR A 74 -5.90 -4.59 3.49
C TYR A 74 -6.27 -5.80 4.36
N ILE A 75 -5.50 -6.06 5.40
CA ILE A 75 -5.66 -7.24 6.27
C ILE A 75 -5.78 -6.87 7.76
N GLY A 76 -5.86 -5.58 8.09
CA GLY A 76 -6.11 -5.10 9.45
C GLY A 76 -7.58 -5.19 9.84
N ASP A 77 -7.94 -4.56 10.96
CA ASP A 77 -9.28 -4.69 11.55
C ASP A 77 -10.39 -4.04 10.71
N ASP A 78 -10.11 -2.92 10.04
CA ASP A 78 -11.03 -2.23 9.12
C ASP A 78 -10.41 -2.13 7.71
N PRO A 79 -10.46 -3.21 6.91
CA PRO A 79 -9.81 -3.27 5.61
C PRO A 79 -10.63 -2.55 4.52
N PHE A 80 -9.95 -2.09 3.47
CA PHE A 80 -10.60 -1.51 2.30
C PHE A 80 -11.57 -2.45 1.59
N ASP A 81 -11.24 -3.74 1.52
CA ASP A 81 -12.09 -4.78 0.95
C ASP A 81 -12.16 -5.97 1.92
N ARG A 82 -13.31 -6.11 2.57
CA ARG A 82 -13.57 -7.18 3.54
C ARG A 82 -13.55 -8.56 2.89
N LYS A 83 -14.05 -8.68 1.67
CA LYS A 83 -14.09 -9.96 0.97
C LYS A 83 -12.68 -10.40 0.61
N ALA A 84 -11.84 -9.47 0.13
CA ALA A 84 -10.45 -9.76 -0.15
C ALA A 84 -9.69 -10.21 1.13
N LYS A 85 -9.97 -9.58 2.27
CA LYS A 85 -9.42 -10.02 3.57
C LYS A 85 -9.85 -11.45 3.91
N GLU A 86 -11.15 -11.77 3.81
CA GLU A 86 -11.68 -13.11 4.08
C GLU A 86 -11.03 -14.17 3.17
N ASP A 87 -10.89 -13.88 1.87
CA ASP A 87 -10.24 -14.77 0.91
C ASP A 87 -8.76 -15.01 1.29
N VAL A 88 -8.03 -13.98 1.71
CA VAL A 88 -6.66 -14.11 2.19
C VAL A 88 -6.59 -14.97 3.46
N GLU A 89 -7.47 -14.73 4.44
CA GLU A 89 -7.53 -15.49 5.69
C GLU A 89 -7.80 -16.98 5.46
N LEU A 90 -8.76 -17.32 4.58
CA LEU A 90 -9.09 -18.70 4.23
C LEU A 90 -7.93 -19.40 3.51
N ASN A 91 -7.26 -18.70 2.59
CA ASN A 91 -6.09 -19.22 1.90
C ASN A 91 -4.92 -19.46 2.86
N LEU A 92 -4.66 -18.54 3.79
CA LEU A 92 -3.63 -18.70 4.82
C LEU A 92 -3.93 -19.86 5.77
N ALA A 93 -5.18 -19.97 6.24
CA ALA A 93 -5.61 -21.08 7.09
C ALA A 93 -5.43 -22.43 6.39
N SER A 94 -5.61 -22.50 5.07
CA SER A 94 -5.41 -23.71 4.27
C SER A 94 -3.93 -24.10 4.12
N ILE A 95 -3.02 -23.11 4.12
CA ILE A 95 -1.57 -23.36 4.07
C ILE A 95 -1.07 -23.87 5.41
N LEU A 96 -1.56 -23.31 6.53
CA LEU A 96 -1.14 -23.70 7.88
C LEU A 96 -1.68 -25.07 8.33
N GLN A 97 -2.74 -25.57 7.67
CA GLN A 97 -3.31 -26.90 7.92
C GLN A 97 -2.60 -28.03 7.14
N LYS A 98 -1.56 -27.71 6.36
CA LYS A 98 -0.65 -28.67 5.73
C LYS A 98 0.64 -28.79 6.53
#